data_AF-A0A4Y9YEG0-F1
#
_entry.id   AF-A0A4Y9YEG0-F1
#
_cell.length_a   1.000
_cell.length_b   1.000
_cell.length_c   1.000
_cell.angle_alpha   90.00
_cell.angle_beta   90.00
_cell.angle_gamma   90.00
#
_symmetry.space_group_name_H-M   'P 1'
#
loop_
_entity.id
_entity.type
_entity.pdbx_description
1 polymer ?
#
loop_
_entity_poly.entity_id
_entity_poly.type
_entity_poly.pdbx_seq_one_letter_code
_entity_poly.pdbx_strand_id
1 'polypeptide(L)'
;MMSTRTYSDAVDHLNSLQSNAATLEALRMGKSRMDSLAIPEMVEYLGRIGYTPEDLNRLNVIHITGTKGKGSTSAFTDSILRHAKHEWKVVAVRERIRINGAPLSEDQFAKFLFDVWDRLEKNDKREHPETSTMPAYFRFVTLVAYHAFLTLGVDATILEVGVGGMYDSTNIVPKPVVTGVSALGLDHTAVLGKTIQDIAWQKGGIYKAGFEGVPALTVNQPEEGFEVLKQRAQDKKLHGKEKDASSFFDHVVFCTNVTYADGGFKGDLTSKSIPEKDLAHLTTQHELATAWASLIPSFPSHHIHVLPSIQHAINLVHDLRTTDEQSKVDVLVSGSLHLVGGVIEVAGLSEVAL
;
A
#
# COMPACT_ATOMS: atom_id res chain seq x y z
N MET A 1 4.69 5.87 -37.42
CA MET A 1 5.23 7.15 -36.92
C MET A 1 5.25 7.05 -35.41
N MET A 2 6.41 7.24 -34.76
CA MET A 2 6.44 7.42 -33.31
C MET A 2 5.58 8.65 -32.97
N SER A 3 4.64 8.49 -32.05
CA SER A 3 3.84 9.60 -31.53
C SER A 3 4.78 10.71 -31.06
N THR A 4 4.57 11.94 -31.52
CA THR A 4 5.32 13.14 -31.11
C THR A 4 5.05 13.57 -29.67
N ARG A 5 4.24 12.81 -28.93
CA ARG A 5 3.79 13.18 -27.58
C ARG A 5 4.78 12.68 -26.54
N THR A 6 5.25 13.61 -25.72
CA THR A 6 6.30 13.44 -24.71
C THR A 6 5.73 13.17 -23.33
N TYR A 7 6.61 12.87 -22.37
CA TYR A 7 6.25 12.80 -20.96
C TYR A 7 5.70 14.12 -20.41
N SER A 8 6.25 15.27 -20.84
CA SER A 8 5.71 16.58 -20.46
C SER A 8 4.27 16.73 -20.92
N ASP A 9 3.96 16.38 -22.17
CA ASP A 9 2.59 16.44 -22.70
C ASP A 9 1.66 15.52 -21.90
N ALA A 10 2.14 14.35 -21.48
CA ALA A 10 1.38 13.40 -20.68
C ALA A 10 1.03 13.97 -19.30
N VAL A 11 1.99 14.62 -18.65
CA VAL A 11 1.80 15.31 -17.35
C VAL A 11 0.80 16.47 -17.49
N ASP A 12 0.90 17.25 -18.55
CA ASP A 12 -0.02 18.38 -18.80
C ASP A 12 -1.46 17.89 -19.02
N HIS A 13 -1.65 16.83 -19.81
CA HIS A 13 -2.96 16.21 -19.99
C HIS A 13 -3.51 15.67 -18.67
N LEU A 14 -2.68 14.97 -17.89
CA LEU A 14 -3.10 14.44 -16.60
C LEU A 14 -3.52 15.55 -15.63
N ASN A 15 -2.78 16.66 -15.59
CA ASN A 15 -3.07 17.81 -14.73
C ASN A 15 -4.27 18.64 -15.22
N SER A 16 -4.69 18.48 -16.48
CA SER A 16 -5.93 19.08 -17.00
C SER A 16 -7.20 18.42 -16.44
N LEU A 17 -7.09 17.21 -15.89
CA LEU A 17 -8.20 16.49 -15.29
C LEU A 17 -8.59 17.08 -13.93
N GLN A 18 -9.85 16.88 -13.54
CA GLN A 18 -10.33 17.32 -12.24
C GLN A 18 -9.51 16.67 -11.10
N SER A 19 -8.93 17.51 -10.24
CA SER A 19 -8.04 17.06 -9.17
C SER A 19 -8.77 16.40 -8.00
N ASN A 20 -8.06 15.56 -7.25
CA ASN A 20 -8.60 14.92 -6.05
C ASN A 20 -9.03 15.93 -4.98
N ALA A 21 -8.29 17.03 -4.81
CA ALA A 21 -8.66 18.07 -3.86
C ALA A 21 -10.02 18.67 -4.22
N ALA A 22 -10.23 18.99 -5.50
CA ALA A 22 -11.51 19.49 -5.99
C ALA A 22 -12.64 18.46 -5.86
N THR A 23 -12.38 17.17 -6.14
CA THR A 23 -13.37 16.09 -5.95
C THR A 23 -13.73 15.90 -4.48
N LEU A 24 -12.75 15.88 -3.57
CA LEU A 24 -12.97 15.75 -2.13
C LEU A 24 -13.69 16.97 -1.55
N GLU A 25 -13.39 18.17 -2.04
CA GLU A 25 -14.09 19.39 -1.63
C GLU A 25 -15.55 19.38 -2.11
N ALA A 26 -15.81 18.94 -3.34
CA ALA A 26 -17.18 18.75 -3.84
C ALA A 26 -17.98 17.72 -3.02
N LEU A 27 -17.34 16.61 -2.62
CA LEU A 27 -17.93 15.62 -1.70
C LEU A 27 -18.22 16.22 -0.33
N ARG A 28 -17.27 16.98 0.24
CA ARG A 28 -17.43 17.67 1.53
C ARG A 28 -18.57 18.70 1.52
N MET A 29 -18.75 19.40 0.40
CA MET A 29 -19.84 20.36 0.22
C MET A 29 -21.20 19.69 -0.06
N GLY A 30 -21.29 18.35 -0.04
CA GLY A 30 -22.51 17.61 -0.37
C GLY A 30 -22.96 17.79 -1.82
N LYS A 31 -22.09 18.34 -2.68
CA LYS A 31 -22.35 18.59 -4.11
C LYS A 31 -22.07 17.35 -4.97
N SER A 32 -21.31 16.40 -4.43
CA SER A 32 -21.10 15.08 -5.01
C SER A 32 -21.66 14.06 -4.02
N ARG A 33 -22.54 13.18 -4.49
CA ARG A 33 -22.95 12.00 -3.71
C ARG A 33 -21.71 11.12 -3.60
N MET A 34 -21.49 10.49 -2.44
CA MET A 34 -20.54 9.39 -2.36
C MET A 34 -21.17 8.22 -3.14
N ASP A 35 -20.96 8.27 -4.45
CA ASP A 35 -21.98 7.91 -5.43
C ASP A 35 -22.08 6.40 -5.58
N SER A 36 -23.30 5.87 -5.55
CA SER A 36 -23.57 4.50 -6.00
C SER A 36 -23.10 4.25 -7.43
N LEU A 37 -22.85 5.33 -8.19
CA LEU A 37 -22.30 5.32 -9.54
C LEU A 37 -20.77 5.21 -9.59
N ALA A 38 -20.03 5.44 -8.51
CA ALA A 38 -18.56 5.52 -8.59
C ALA A 38 -17.89 4.25 -9.17
N ILE A 39 -18.37 3.07 -8.78
CA ILE A 39 -17.91 1.79 -9.30
C ILE A 39 -18.48 1.51 -10.70
N PRO A 40 -19.80 1.65 -10.96
CA PRO A 40 -20.34 1.57 -12.32
C PRO A 40 -19.62 2.45 -13.36
N GLU A 41 -19.33 3.71 -13.03
CA GLU A 41 -18.58 4.62 -13.89
C GLU A 41 -17.17 4.11 -14.17
N MET A 42 -16.49 3.62 -13.14
CA MET A 42 -15.14 3.08 -13.30
C MET A 42 -15.13 1.82 -14.19
N VAL A 43 -16.15 0.96 -14.08
CA VAL A 43 -16.35 -0.20 -14.97
C VAL A 43 -16.67 0.24 -16.39
N GLU A 44 -17.47 1.30 -16.57
CA GLU A 44 -17.74 1.89 -17.88
C GLU A 44 -16.45 2.40 -18.54
N TYR A 45 -15.63 3.19 -17.82
CA TYR A 45 -14.35 3.66 -18.35
C TYR A 45 -13.41 2.50 -18.71
N LEU A 46 -13.39 1.43 -17.90
CA LEU A 46 -12.63 0.22 -18.19
C LEU A 46 -13.07 -0.42 -19.52
N GLY A 47 -14.39 -0.53 -19.73
CA GLY A 47 -14.98 -1.01 -20.98
C GLY A 47 -14.60 -0.14 -22.17
N ARG A 48 -14.62 1.19 -21.99
CA ARG A 48 -14.26 2.15 -23.04
C ARG A 48 -12.80 2.03 -23.49
N ILE A 49 -11.89 1.64 -22.60
CA ILE A 49 -10.49 1.37 -22.94
C ILE A 49 -10.23 -0.08 -23.41
N GLY A 50 -11.28 -0.88 -23.57
CA GLY A 50 -11.23 -2.20 -24.20
C GLY A 50 -10.95 -3.36 -23.26
N TYR A 51 -11.24 -3.21 -21.96
CA TYR A 51 -11.11 -4.29 -20.98
C TYR A 51 -12.44 -4.56 -20.27
N THR A 52 -12.62 -5.77 -19.74
CA THR A 52 -13.70 -6.07 -18.80
C THR A 52 -13.16 -6.24 -17.38
N PRO A 53 -13.99 -6.16 -16.33
CA PRO A 53 -13.54 -6.45 -14.97
C PRO A 53 -12.86 -7.83 -14.85
N GLU A 54 -13.32 -8.83 -15.60
CA GLU A 54 -12.75 -10.18 -15.61
C GLU A 54 -11.29 -10.20 -16.08
N ASP A 55 -10.90 -9.32 -17.01
CA ASP A 55 -9.50 -9.20 -17.45
C ASP A 55 -8.58 -8.85 -16.28
N LEU A 56 -9.07 -8.08 -15.30
CA LEU A 56 -8.28 -7.65 -14.14
C LEU A 56 -7.91 -8.81 -13.22
N ASN A 57 -8.59 -9.95 -13.29
CA ASN A 57 -8.21 -11.13 -12.51
C ASN A 57 -6.85 -11.69 -12.93
N ARG A 58 -6.41 -11.42 -14.17
CA ARG A 58 -5.08 -11.82 -14.68
C ARG A 58 -3.93 -11.10 -13.96
N LEU A 59 -4.22 -10.02 -13.23
CA LEU A 59 -3.24 -9.21 -12.54
C LEU A 59 -2.82 -9.77 -11.16
N ASN A 60 -3.46 -10.86 -10.71
CA ASN A 60 -3.19 -11.50 -9.41
C ASN A 60 -3.09 -10.48 -8.27
N VAL A 61 -4.19 -9.76 -8.04
CA VAL A 61 -4.19 -8.57 -7.20
C VAL A 61 -4.15 -8.93 -5.71
N ILE A 62 -3.23 -8.29 -4.98
CA ILE A 62 -3.23 -8.16 -3.52
C ILE A 62 -3.78 -6.77 -3.21
N HIS A 63 -5.03 -6.70 -2.72
CA HIS A 63 -5.75 -5.44 -2.55
C HIS A 63 -5.68 -4.96 -1.10
N ILE A 64 -5.08 -3.80 -0.86
CA ILE A 64 -4.75 -3.32 0.49
C ILE A 64 -5.43 -1.98 0.76
N THR A 65 -6.12 -1.88 1.89
CA THR A 65 -6.61 -0.60 2.44
C THR A 65 -6.27 -0.49 3.92
N GLY A 66 -6.57 0.66 4.51
CA GLY A 66 -6.40 0.94 5.94
C GLY A 66 -6.31 2.43 6.21
N THR A 67 -6.39 2.84 7.48
CA THR A 67 -6.14 4.24 7.86
C THR A 67 -4.64 4.47 8.00
N LYS A 68 -3.95 3.58 8.72
CA LYS A 68 -2.49 3.58 8.88
C LYS A 68 -1.93 2.22 8.49
N GLY A 69 -0.71 2.22 7.94
CA GLY A 69 0.00 0.99 7.59
C GLY A 69 -0.22 0.48 6.17
N LYS A 70 -1.23 0.94 5.41
CA LYS A 70 -1.47 0.48 4.03
C LYS A 70 -0.22 0.55 3.15
N GLY A 71 0.50 1.67 3.21
CA GLY A 71 1.72 1.89 2.45
C GLY A 71 2.89 0.99 2.86
N SER A 72 3.08 0.78 4.17
CA SER A 72 4.11 -0.13 4.69
C SER A 72 3.77 -1.58 4.36
N THR A 73 2.51 -1.99 4.49
CA THR A 73 2.04 -3.32 4.09
C THR A 73 2.27 -3.56 2.60
N SER A 74 1.96 -2.58 1.74
CA SER A 74 2.27 -2.66 0.30
C SER A 74 3.77 -2.82 0.05
N ALA A 75 4.62 -2.05 0.72
CA ALA A 75 6.08 -2.12 0.57
C ALA A 75 6.67 -3.46 1.06
N PHE A 76 6.19 -4.00 2.18
CA PHE A 76 6.65 -5.31 2.67
C PHE A 76 6.18 -6.43 1.77
N THR A 77 4.93 -6.37 1.29
CA THR A 77 4.41 -7.35 0.34
C THR A 77 5.26 -7.35 -0.95
N ASP A 78 5.60 -6.17 -1.46
CA ASP A 78 6.45 -6.01 -2.64
C ASP A 78 7.84 -6.63 -2.41
N SER A 79 8.47 -6.28 -1.29
CA SER A 79 9.78 -6.84 -0.92
C SER A 79 9.73 -8.36 -0.80
N ILE A 80 8.76 -8.91 -0.07
CA ILE A 80 8.60 -10.36 0.13
C ILE A 80 8.39 -11.07 -1.21
N LEU A 81 7.50 -10.57 -2.06
CA LEU A 81 7.24 -11.18 -3.36
C LEU A 81 8.47 -11.16 -4.26
N ARG A 82 9.18 -10.03 -4.36
CA ARG A 82 10.41 -9.94 -5.16
C ARG A 82 11.52 -10.86 -4.66
N HIS A 83 11.61 -11.09 -3.36
CA HIS A 83 12.60 -12.03 -2.80
C HIS A 83 12.18 -13.49 -2.97
N ALA A 84 10.90 -13.81 -2.76
CA ALA A 84 10.40 -15.19 -2.83
C ALA A 84 10.20 -15.67 -4.28
N LYS A 85 9.97 -14.74 -5.21
CA LYS A 85 9.70 -14.96 -6.64
C LYS A 85 10.47 -13.93 -7.48
N HIS A 86 11.80 -14.02 -7.44
CA HIS A 86 12.71 -13.11 -8.14
C HIS A 86 12.45 -12.97 -9.66
N GLU A 87 11.86 -13.99 -10.27
CA GLU A 87 11.50 -14.03 -11.68
C GLU A 87 10.18 -13.31 -12.00
N TRP A 88 9.34 -13.04 -11.00
CA TRP A 88 8.05 -12.39 -11.19
C TRP A 88 8.19 -10.89 -11.43
N LYS A 89 7.38 -10.40 -12.36
CA LYS A 89 7.14 -8.98 -12.53
C LYS A 89 6.08 -8.51 -11.54
N VAL A 90 6.54 -8.01 -10.41
CA VAL A 90 5.69 -7.48 -9.34
C VAL A 90 5.49 -5.98 -9.59
N VAL A 91 4.23 -5.55 -9.57
CA VAL A 91 3.90 -4.13 -9.74
C VAL A 91 3.16 -3.60 -8.53
N ALA A 92 3.38 -2.33 -8.21
CA ALA A 92 2.69 -1.66 -7.11
C ALA A 92 2.07 -0.36 -7.60
N VAL A 93 0.79 -0.17 -7.28
CA VAL A 93 0.09 1.11 -7.47
C VAL A 93 -0.17 1.68 -6.10
N ARG A 94 0.57 2.73 -5.79
CA ARG A 94 0.37 3.57 -4.61
C ARG A 94 -0.08 4.94 -5.12
N GLU A 95 0.59 6.01 -4.72
CA GLU A 95 0.53 7.30 -5.44
C GLU A 95 1.33 7.31 -6.76
N ARG A 96 2.06 6.22 -7.07
CA ARG A 96 2.90 6.07 -8.27
C ARG A 96 2.74 4.65 -8.84
N ILE A 97 2.91 4.51 -10.16
CA ILE A 97 2.93 3.23 -10.86
C ILE A 97 4.38 2.71 -10.87
N ARG A 98 4.62 1.56 -10.25
CA ARG A 98 5.95 0.95 -10.13
C ARG A 98 5.98 -0.48 -10.66
N ILE A 99 7.13 -0.88 -11.20
CA ILE A 99 7.46 -2.24 -11.64
C ILE A 99 8.76 -2.66 -10.96
N ASN A 100 8.74 -3.80 -10.28
CA ASN A 100 9.85 -4.36 -9.54
C ASN A 100 10.52 -3.34 -8.60
N GLY A 101 9.72 -2.50 -7.94
CA GLY A 101 10.18 -1.43 -7.04
C GLY A 101 10.47 -0.07 -7.70
N ALA A 102 10.79 -0.06 -9.00
CA ALA A 102 11.15 1.14 -9.74
C ALA A 102 9.93 1.82 -10.41
N PRO A 103 9.85 3.15 -10.51
CA PRO A 103 8.83 3.83 -11.30
C PRO A 103 8.85 3.41 -12.78
N LEU A 104 7.71 3.54 -13.48
CA LEU A 104 7.72 3.50 -14.94
C LEU A 104 8.69 4.54 -15.50
N SER A 105 9.41 4.18 -16.57
CA SER A 105 10.15 5.18 -17.34
C SER A 105 9.21 6.23 -17.91
N GLU A 106 9.70 7.45 -18.10
CA GLU A 106 8.94 8.56 -18.68
C GLU A 106 8.28 8.19 -20.01
N ASP A 107 9.01 7.50 -20.89
CA ASP A 107 8.51 7.03 -22.18
C ASP A 107 7.38 6.00 -22.04
N GLN A 108 7.52 5.04 -21.11
CA GLN A 108 6.47 4.07 -20.85
C GLN A 108 5.22 4.73 -20.27
N PHE A 109 5.41 5.65 -19.33
CA PHE A 109 4.31 6.38 -18.72
C PHE A 109 3.55 7.19 -19.77
N ALA A 110 4.26 7.98 -20.59
CA ALA A 110 3.67 8.77 -21.67
C ALA A 110 2.91 7.87 -22.65
N LYS A 111 3.52 6.76 -23.07
CA LYS A 111 2.89 5.78 -23.96
C LYS A 111 1.57 5.26 -23.39
N PHE A 112 1.58 4.69 -22.18
CA PHE A 112 0.38 4.09 -21.60
C PHE A 112 -0.70 5.13 -21.28
N LEU A 113 -0.31 6.35 -20.90
CA LEU A 113 -1.23 7.45 -20.69
C LEU A 113 -1.97 7.80 -21.97
N PHE A 114 -1.24 8.01 -23.07
CA PHE A 114 -1.87 8.36 -24.35
C PHE A 114 -2.63 7.19 -24.98
N ASP A 115 -2.19 5.95 -24.76
CA ASP A 115 -2.96 4.77 -25.17
C ASP A 115 -4.34 4.74 -24.48
N VAL A 116 -4.42 5.10 -23.19
CA VAL A 116 -5.69 5.22 -22.46
C VAL A 116 -6.49 6.44 -22.90
N TRP A 117 -5.83 7.60 -23.02
CA TRP A 117 -6.46 8.86 -23.44
C TRP A 117 -7.16 8.71 -24.79
N ASP A 118 -6.43 8.23 -25.80
CA ASP A 118 -6.93 8.09 -27.17
C ASP A 118 -8.08 7.09 -27.26
N ARG A 119 -8.06 6.03 -26.44
CA ARG A 119 -9.18 5.08 -26.38
C ARG A 119 -10.43 5.70 -25.76
N LEU A 120 -10.28 6.50 -24.71
CA LEU A 120 -11.40 7.21 -24.08
C LEU A 120 -12.00 8.28 -25.01
N GLU A 121 -11.18 9.00 -25.76
CA GLU A 121 -11.66 9.97 -26.77
C GLU A 121 -12.36 9.27 -27.94
N LYS A 122 -11.79 8.16 -28.42
CA LYS A 122 -12.34 7.42 -29.57
C LYS A 122 -13.65 6.71 -29.24
N ASN A 123 -13.84 6.29 -27.99
CA ASN A 123 -15.03 5.59 -27.53
C ASN A 123 -15.78 6.44 -26.50
N ASP A 124 -16.72 7.25 -26.96
CA ASP A 124 -17.57 8.13 -26.16
C ASP A 124 -18.89 7.47 -25.71
N LYS A 125 -19.05 6.17 -25.94
CA LYS A 125 -20.25 5.42 -25.55
C LYS A 125 -20.35 5.37 -24.03
N ARG A 126 -21.38 6.01 -23.49
CA ARG A 126 -21.70 6.06 -22.05
C ARG A 126 -22.97 5.27 -21.77
N GLU A 127 -22.89 4.33 -20.83
CA GLU A 127 -24.04 3.58 -20.32
C GLU A 127 -24.81 4.44 -19.29
N HIS A 128 -24.11 5.34 -18.60
CA HIS A 128 -24.69 6.29 -17.66
C HIS A 128 -24.59 7.74 -18.22
N PRO A 129 -25.71 8.44 -18.45
CA PRO A 129 -25.71 9.79 -19.06
C PRO A 129 -24.90 10.84 -18.30
N GLU A 130 -24.81 10.70 -16.98
CA GLU A 130 -24.10 11.61 -16.07
C GLU A 130 -22.58 11.39 -16.06
N THR A 131 -22.10 10.28 -16.65
CA THR A 131 -20.68 9.97 -16.68
C THR A 131 -19.94 10.92 -17.59
N SER A 132 -18.89 11.54 -17.05
CA SER A 132 -18.00 12.42 -17.80
C SER A 132 -17.33 11.66 -18.95
N THR A 133 -16.98 12.36 -20.03
CA THR A 133 -16.18 11.79 -21.11
C THR A 133 -14.80 11.37 -20.61
N MET A 134 -14.19 12.16 -19.72
CA MET A 134 -12.92 11.84 -19.08
C MET A 134 -13.08 11.62 -17.58
N PRO A 135 -12.47 10.56 -17.02
CA PRO A 135 -12.47 10.34 -15.58
C PRO A 135 -11.66 11.42 -14.85
N ALA A 136 -12.02 11.66 -13.59
CA ALA A 136 -11.21 12.48 -12.69
C ALA A 136 -9.80 11.87 -12.49
N TYR A 137 -8.85 12.71 -12.09
CA TYR A 137 -7.40 12.40 -12.04
C TYR A 137 -7.08 10.99 -11.55
N PHE A 138 -7.53 10.60 -10.35
CA PHE A 138 -7.15 9.31 -9.77
C PHE A 138 -7.79 8.12 -10.49
N ARG A 139 -9.03 8.26 -10.95
CA ARG A 139 -9.69 7.21 -11.76
C ARG A 139 -8.94 7.01 -13.07
N PHE A 140 -8.49 8.09 -13.70
CA PHE A 140 -7.69 8.03 -14.91
C PHE A 140 -6.33 7.34 -14.66
N VAL A 141 -5.59 7.73 -13.61
CA VAL A 141 -4.32 7.07 -13.25
C VAL A 141 -4.51 5.57 -12.99
N THR A 142 -5.61 5.18 -12.33
CA THR A 142 -5.94 3.77 -12.11
C THR A 142 -6.16 3.02 -13.42
N LEU A 143 -6.83 3.62 -14.42
CA LEU A 143 -6.98 3.03 -15.75
C LEU A 143 -5.63 2.87 -16.47
N VAL A 144 -4.76 3.88 -16.39
CA VAL A 144 -3.40 3.82 -16.94
C VAL A 144 -2.61 2.68 -16.29
N ALA A 145 -2.71 2.51 -14.97
CA ALA A 145 -2.05 1.42 -14.27
C ALA A 145 -2.54 0.05 -14.73
N TYR A 146 -3.87 -0.17 -14.81
CA TYR A 146 -4.42 -1.42 -15.31
C TYR A 146 -4.00 -1.70 -16.76
N HIS A 147 -4.08 -0.69 -17.63
CA HIS A 147 -3.65 -0.82 -19.02
C HIS A 147 -2.17 -1.20 -19.13
N ALA A 148 -1.30 -0.51 -18.38
CA ALA A 148 0.12 -0.81 -18.34
C ALA A 148 0.37 -2.25 -17.88
N PHE A 149 -0.24 -2.68 -16.78
CA PHE A 149 0.01 -4.00 -16.21
C PHE A 149 -0.51 -5.15 -17.06
N LEU A 150 -1.71 -5.00 -17.64
CA LEU A 150 -2.27 -5.97 -18.58
C LEU A 150 -1.42 -6.08 -19.85
N THR A 151 -0.95 -4.95 -20.37
CA THR A 151 -0.09 -4.91 -21.57
C THR A 151 1.28 -5.52 -21.31
N LEU A 152 1.79 -5.34 -20.09
CA LEU A 152 3.11 -5.80 -19.68
C LEU A 152 3.15 -7.24 -19.16
N GLY A 153 2.00 -7.90 -19.02
CA GLY A 153 1.88 -9.29 -18.56
C GLY A 153 2.51 -9.51 -17.19
N VAL A 154 2.08 -8.73 -16.19
CA VAL A 154 2.63 -8.82 -14.82
C VAL A 154 2.15 -10.08 -14.10
N ASP A 155 2.97 -10.60 -13.19
CA ASP A 155 2.67 -11.83 -12.45
C ASP A 155 1.90 -11.57 -11.16
N ALA A 156 2.12 -10.43 -10.52
CA ALA A 156 1.45 -10.02 -9.28
C ALA A 156 1.31 -8.50 -9.17
N THR A 157 0.18 -8.04 -8.64
CA THR A 157 -0.12 -6.62 -8.48
C THR A 157 -0.46 -6.30 -7.03
N ILE A 158 0.27 -5.38 -6.44
CA ILE A 158 -0.02 -4.81 -5.12
C ILE A 158 -0.81 -3.53 -5.35
N LEU A 159 -2.10 -3.59 -5.05
CA LEU A 159 -3.04 -2.51 -5.31
C LEU A 159 -3.39 -1.82 -4.00
N GLU A 160 -2.86 -0.62 -3.78
CA GLU A 160 -3.18 0.19 -2.62
C GLU A 160 -4.42 1.07 -2.91
N VAL A 161 -5.41 1.01 -2.02
CA VAL A 161 -6.58 1.88 -2.08
C VAL A 161 -6.16 3.33 -1.80
N GLY A 162 -6.68 4.26 -2.61
CA GLY A 162 -6.48 5.70 -2.39
C GLY A 162 -7.17 6.17 -1.11
N VAL A 163 -8.51 6.15 -1.09
CA VAL A 163 -9.31 6.56 0.06
C VAL A 163 -10.51 5.63 0.25
N GLY A 164 -10.76 5.21 1.50
CA GLY A 164 -11.90 4.33 1.81
C GLY A 164 -11.67 2.89 1.35
N GLY A 165 -12.45 2.42 0.38
CA GLY A 165 -12.39 1.05 -0.15
C GLY A 165 -13.57 0.74 -1.06
N MET A 166 -14.79 0.74 -0.51
CA MET A 166 -16.04 0.37 -1.21
C MET A 166 -16.21 1.08 -2.56
N TYR A 167 -16.00 2.40 -2.57
CA TYR A 167 -16.20 3.26 -3.74
C TYR A 167 -14.89 3.76 -4.36
N ASP A 168 -13.75 3.18 -3.96
CA ASP A 168 -12.47 3.55 -4.53
C ASP A 168 -12.33 3.00 -5.95
N SER A 169 -11.66 3.75 -6.84
CA SER A 169 -11.45 3.36 -8.24
C SER A 169 -10.74 2.01 -8.41
N THR A 170 -9.96 1.60 -7.42
CA THR A 170 -9.27 0.31 -7.39
C THR A 170 -10.23 -0.88 -7.15
N ASN A 171 -11.43 -0.63 -6.62
CA ASN A 171 -12.36 -1.69 -6.21
C ASN A 171 -13.19 -2.32 -7.35
N ILE A 172 -12.75 -2.19 -8.59
CA ILE A 172 -13.35 -2.84 -9.77
C ILE A 172 -12.77 -4.23 -10.06
N VAL A 173 -11.69 -4.64 -9.38
CA VAL A 173 -11.13 -5.99 -9.53
C VAL A 173 -12.11 -7.01 -8.93
N PRO A 174 -12.66 -7.96 -9.70
CA PRO A 174 -13.68 -8.87 -9.20
C PRO A 174 -13.09 -9.88 -8.21
N LYS A 175 -12.00 -10.55 -8.59
CA LYS A 175 -11.41 -11.65 -7.83
C LYS A 175 -9.91 -11.39 -7.56
N PRO A 176 -9.56 -10.51 -6.61
CA PRO A 176 -8.20 -10.39 -6.11
C PRO A 176 -7.78 -11.72 -5.45
N VAL A 177 -6.48 -11.99 -5.42
CA VAL A 177 -5.91 -13.17 -4.76
C VAL A 177 -6.14 -13.09 -3.26
N VAL A 178 -6.04 -11.89 -2.69
CA VAL A 178 -6.26 -11.62 -1.26
C VAL A 178 -6.61 -10.16 -1.05
N THR A 179 -7.38 -9.89 0.01
CA THR A 179 -7.72 -8.53 0.45
C THR A 179 -7.26 -8.30 1.87
N GLY A 180 -6.73 -7.12 2.17
CA GLY A 180 -6.17 -6.80 3.48
C GLY A 180 -6.60 -5.42 3.98
N VAL A 181 -7.09 -5.35 5.22
CA VAL A 181 -7.36 -4.10 5.93
C VAL A 181 -6.32 -3.93 7.04
N SER A 182 -5.41 -2.97 6.87
CA SER A 182 -4.48 -2.55 7.92
C SER A 182 -5.19 -1.71 9.00
N ALA A 183 -4.46 -1.16 9.96
CA ALA A 183 -5.04 -0.50 11.13
C ALA A 183 -6.12 0.55 10.77
N LEU A 184 -7.29 0.39 11.38
CA LEU A 184 -8.39 1.35 11.34
C LEU A 184 -8.12 2.50 12.31
N GLY A 185 -8.64 3.67 11.96
CA GLY A 185 -8.55 4.87 12.77
C GLY A 185 -9.38 5.98 12.15
N LEU A 186 -9.75 6.97 12.95
CA LEU A 186 -10.49 8.14 12.49
C LEU A 186 -9.63 8.95 11.52
N ASP A 187 -10.01 8.95 10.25
CA ASP A 187 -9.36 9.70 9.19
C ASP A 187 -10.35 9.94 8.05
N HIS A 188 -10.18 11.03 7.31
CA HIS A 188 -11.09 11.45 6.23
C HIS A 188 -12.58 11.41 6.64
N THR A 189 -12.90 11.80 7.89
CA THR A 189 -14.24 11.62 8.48
C THR A 189 -15.36 12.38 7.77
N ALA A 190 -15.00 13.43 7.02
CA ALA A 190 -15.93 14.16 6.17
C ALA A 190 -16.41 13.35 4.95
N VAL A 191 -15.69 12.28 4.59
CA VAL A 191 -16.01 11.39 3.46
C VAL A 191 -16.38 10.00 3.99
N LEU A 192 -15.55 9.42 4.86
CA LEU A 192 -15.70 8.03 5.29
C LEU A 192 -16.69 7.81 6.43
N GLY A 193 -17.24 8.89 7.01
CA GLY A 193 -18.10 8.85 8.18
C GLY A 193 -17.37 9.21 9.48
N LYS A 194 -18.13 9.34 10.57
CA LYS A 194 -17.63 9.94 11.82
C LYS A 194 -17.18 8.89 12.84
N THR A 195 -17.45 7.62 12.58
CA THR A 195 -17.21 6.53 13.52
C THR A 195 -16.24 5.49 12.95
N ILE A 196 -15.64 4.67 13.83
CA ILE A 196 -14.79 3.55 13.41
C ILE A 196 -15.61 2.54 12.61
N GLN A 197 -16.89 2.34 12.93
CA GLN A 197 -17.82 1.49 12.19
C GLN A 197 -18.01 1.97 10.74
N ASP A 198 -18.23 3.27 10.53
CA ASP A 198 -18.39 3.83 9.18
C ASP A 198 -17.12 3.60 8.34
N ILE A 199 -15.96 3.84 8.95
CA ILE A 199 -14.65 3.67 8.31
C ILE A 199 -14.39 2.19 8.01
N ALA A 200 -14.72 1.30 8.94
CA ALA A 200 -14.62 -0.14 8.76
C ALA A 200 -15.54 -0.63 7.63
N TRP A 201 -16.76 -0.07 7.51
CA TRP A 201 -17.69 -0.42 6.44
C TRP A 201 -17.15 -0.04 5.07
N GLN A 202 -16.60 1.18 4.96
CA GLN A 202 -15.95 1.68 3.75
C GLN A 202 -14.74 0.82 3.38
N LYS A 203 -13.83 0.59 4.32
CA LYS A 203 -12.59 -0.16 4.08
C LYS A 203 -12.84 -1.64 3.82
N GLY A 204 -13.71 -2.27 4.60
CA GLY A 204 -14.16 -3.65 4.39
C GLY A 204 -14.92 -3.86 3.07
N GLY A 205 -15.27 -2.79 2.34
CA GLY A 205 -15.85 -2.91 1.00
C GLY A 205 -14.92 -3.47 -0.07
N ILE A 206 -13.62 -3.62 0.21
CA ILE A 206 -12.72 -4.37 -0.67
C ILE A 206 -12.88 -5.89 -0.50
N TYR A 207 -13.51 -6.37 0.57
CA TYR A 207 -13.76 -7.80 0.77
C TYR A 207 -14.78 -8.30 -0.25
N LYS A 208 -14.34 -9.24 -1.10
CA LYS A 208 -15.13 -9.72 -2.24
C LYS A 208 -16.02 -10.87 -1.82
N ALA A 209 -17.16 -10.52 -1.24
CA ALA A 209 -18.05 -11.51 -0.64
C ALA A 209 -18.65 -12.51 -1.64
N GLY A 210 -18.88 -12.10 -2.90
CA GLY A 210 -19.42 -12.95 -3.97
C GLY A 210 -18.45 -13.93 -4.64
N PHE A 211 -17.17 -13.98 -4.23
CA PHE A 211 -16.16 -14.85 -4.85
C PHE A 211 -15.60 -15.84 -3.83
N GLU A 212 -16.06 -17.09 -3.82
CA GLU A 212 -15.50 -18.12 -2.94
C GLU A 212 -13.97 -18.21 -3.07
N GLY A 213 -13.30 -18.39 -1.93
CA GLY A 213 -11.86 -18.62 -1.87
C GLY A 213 -10.96 -17.36 -1.81
N VAL A 214 -11.49 -16.14 -1.94
CA VAL A 214 -10.69 -14.91 -1.71
C VAL A 214 -10.53 -14.65 -0.21
N PRO A 215 -9.32 -14.73 0.38
CA PRO A 215 -9.12 -14.47 1.80
C PRO A 215 -9.29 -12.99 2.13
N ALA A 216 -9.93 -12.72 3.26
CA ALA A 216 -10.03 -11.40 3.88
C ALA A 216 -9.10 -11.39 5.11
N LEU A 217 -8.10 -10.51 5.09
CA LEU A 217 -7.10 -10.37 6.15
C LEU A 217 -7.31 -9.04 6.87
N THR A 218 -7.11 -9.04 8.18
CA THR A 218 -7.02 -7.81 8.97
C THR A 218 -5.98 -7.98 10.07
N VAL A 219 -5.41 -6.87 10.51
CA VAL A 219 -4.70 -6.80 11.80
C VAL A 219 -5.70 -6.74 12.97
N ASN A 220 -5.21 -6.73 14.21
CA ASN A 220 -6.04 -6.39 15.37
C ASN A 220 -6.67 -5.01 15.18
N GLN A 221 -7.98 -4.92 15.39
CA GLN A 221 -8.77 -3.69 15.26
C GLN A 221 -9.51 -3.40 16.57
N PRO A 222 -9.97 -2.15 16.78
CA PRO A 222 -11.01 -1.86 17.76
C PRO A 222 -12.21 -2.78 17.55
N GLU A 223 -12.87 -3.19 18.63
CA GLU A 223 -13.94 -4.20 18.61
C GLU A 223 -15.05 -3.81 17.64
N GLU A 224 -15.47 -2.55 17.67
CA GLU A 224 -16.52 -2.03 16.81
C GLU A 224 -16.14 -2.04 15.32
N GLY A 225 -14.86 -1.85 14.99
CA GLY A 225 -14.36 -1.95 13.62
C GLY A 225 -14.22 -3.40 13.17
N PHE A 226 -13.74 -4.27 14.06
CA PHE A 226 -13.58 -5.70 13.81
C PHE A 226 -14.91 -6.36 13.47
N GLU A 227 -15.97 -6.09 14.24
CA GLU A 227 -17.28 -6.69 13.99
C GLU A 227 -17.86 -6.26 12.63
N VAL A 228 -17.66 -5.01 12.22
CA VAL A 228 -18.06 -4.56 10.88
C VAL A 228 -17.23 -5.25 9.80
N LEU A 229 -15.91 -5.36 9.95
CA LEU A 229 -15.07 -6.07 8.98
C LEU A 229 -15.46 -7.55 8.86
N LYS A 230 -15.79 -8.20 9.99
CA LYS A 230 -16.28 -9.57 10.03
C LYS A 230 -17.62 -9.73 9.30
N GLN A 231 -18.57 -8.82 9.52
CA GLN A 231 -19.83 -8.79 8.77
C GLN A 231 -19.61 -8.59 7.27
N ARG A 232 -18.67 -7.71 6.89
CA ARG A 232 -18.32 -7.45 5.48
C ARG A 232 -17.63 -8.64 4.80
N ALA A 233 -16.92 -9.46 5.57
CA ALA A 233 -16.34 -10.69 5.08
C ALA A 233 -17.38 -11.81 4.82
N GLN A 234 -18.65 -11.64 5.24
CA GLN A 234 -19.79 -12.54 5.00
C GLN A 234 -19.45 -14.03 5.22
N ASP A 235 -19.01 -14.38 6.43
CA ASP A 235 -18.70 -15.75 6.88
C ASP A 235 -17.47 -16.45 6.25
N LYS A 236 -16.61 -15.72 5.53
CA LYS A 236 -15.28 -16.24 5.19
C LYS A 236 -14.35 -16.21 6.40
N LYS A 237 -13.37 -17.12 6.43
CA LYS A 237 -12.31 -17.11 7.45
C LYS A 237 -11.58 -15.77 7.41
N LEU A 238 -11.90 -14.90 8.37
CA LEU A 238 -11.13 -13.70 8.65
C LEU A 238 -9.85 -14.15 9.35
N HIS A 239 -8.77 -14.28 8.61
CA HIS A 239 -7.49 -14.65 9.19
C HIS A 239 -6.89 -13.40 9.85
N GLY A 240 -6.86 -13.42 11.19
CA GLY A 240 -6.30 -12.32 11.98
C GLY A 240 -6.03 -12.65 13.46
N LYS A 241 -6.38 -13.86 13.94
CA LYS A 241 -6.14 -14.27 15.33
C LYS A 241 -5.45 -15.64 15.50
N GLU A 242 -5.28 -16.43 14.45
CA GLU A 242 -4.95 -17.87 14.58
C GLU A 242 -3.54 -18.29 14.12
N LYS A 243 -2.72 -17.38 13.60
CA LYS A 243 -1.30 -17.69 13.34
C LYS A 243 -0.46 -17.07 14.43
N ASP A 244 0.27 -17.89 15.17
CA ASP A 244 1.19 -17.44 16.20
C ASP A 244 2.32 -16.65 15.53
N ALA A 245 2.38 -15.35 15.81
CA ALA A 245 3.43 -14.46 15.31
C ALA A 245 4.83 -14.95 15.73
N SER A 246 4.93 -15.80 16.77
CA SER A 246 6.16 -16.49 17.17
C SER A 246 6.78 -17.35 16.05
N SER A 247 5.99 -17.77 15.05
CA SER A 247 6.47 -18.61 13.95
C SER A 247 7.10 -17.85 12.77
N PHE A 248 7.09 -16.51 12.79
CA PHE A 248 7.53 -15.69 11.64
C PHE A 248 8.91 -15.05 11.81
N PHE A 249 9.37 -14.84 13.04
CA PHE A 249 10.61 -14.13 13.33
C PHE A 249 11.44 -14.89 14.34
N ASP A 250 12.73 -15.04 14.08
CA ASP A 250 13.67 -15.59 15.07
C ASP A 250 14.14 -14.51 16.05
N HIS A 251 14.22 -13.25 15.58
CA HIS A 251 14.64 -12.09 16.34
C HIS A 251 13.76 -10.87 16.05
N VAL A 252 13.58 -9.99 17.04
CA VAL A 252 12.93 -8.70 16.86
C VAL A 252 13.78 -7.60 17.46
N VAL A 253 13.95 -6.51 16.71
CA VAL A 253 14.82 -5.38 17.08
C VAL A 253 14.01 -4.09 17.11
N PHE A 254 14.02 -3.42 18.25
CA PHE A 254 13.46 -2.08 18.46
C PHE A 254 14.60 -1.08 18.59
N CYS A 255 14.84 -0.27 17.55
CA CYS A 255 15.87 0.77 17.59
C CYS A 255 15.29 2.17 17.41
N THR A 256 16.09 3.19 17.70
CA THR A 256 15.73 4.59 17.44
C THR A 256 15.93 4.95 15.96
N ASN A 257 15.49 6.14 15.55
CA ASN A 257 15.79 6.69 14.23
C ASN A 257 17.19 7.34 14.15
N VAL A 258 18.05 7.20 15.17
CA VAL A 258 19.43 7.70 15.12
C VAL A 258 20.20 6.84 14.12
N THR A 259 20.77 7.44 13.07
CA THR A 259 21.43 6.70 12.00
C THR A 259 22.72 6.04 12.48
N TYR A 260 23.66 6.83 12.99
CA TYR A 260 24.98 6.36 13.37
C TYR A 260 25.15 6.26 14.89
N ALA A 261 26.06 5.38 15.33
CA ALA A 261 26.30 5.12 16.76
C ALA A 261 26.86 6.34 17.52
N ASP A 262 27.46 7.30 16.82
CA ASP A 262 28.00 8.55 17.36
C ASP A 262 26.93 9.65 17.56
N GLY A 263 25.66 9.37 17.26
CA GLY A 263 24.57 10.33 17.33
C GLY A 263 24.42 11.21 16.08
N GLY A 264 25.22 10.97 15.03
CA GLY A 264 25.15 11.68 13.77
C GLY A 264 23.87 11.39 12.98
N PHE A 265 23.27 12.46 12.44
CA PHE A 265 22.22 12.42 11.42
C PHE A 265 22.78 13.04 10.14
N LYS A 266 22.54 12.43 8.98
CA LYS A 266 22.83 13.11 7.71
C LYS A 266 21.81 14.24 7.50
N GLY A 267 22.32 15.43 7.21
CA GLY A 267 21.66 16.72 7.40
C GLY A 267 20.51 17.08 6.45
N ASP A 268 19.44 16.29 6.41
CA ASP A 268 18.20 16.71 5.70
C ASP A 268 16.89 16.30 6.40
N LEU A 269 16.98 15.78 7.63
CA LEU A 269 15.84 15.13 8.30
C LEU A 269 15.69 15.58 9.77
N THR A 270 15.63 16.89 9.99
CA THR A 270 15.39 17.46 11.32
C THR A 270 13.89 17.56 11.63
N SER A 271 13.26 16.47 12.03
CA SER A 271 12.01 16.55 12.80
C SER A 271 12.27 16.19 14.26
N LYS A 272 12.45 17.20 15.11
CA LYS A 272 12.49 17.06 16.58
C LYS A 272 11.08 16.73 17.09
N SER A 273 10.68 15.47 17.05
CA SER A 273 9.36 15.01 17.51
C SER A 273 9.39 14.19 18.81
N ILE A 274 10.58 13.91 19.37
CA ILE A 274 10.75 13.16 20.62
C ILE A 274 11.64 13.97 21.59
N PRO A 275 11.26 14.13 22.88
CA PRO A 275 12.11 14.78 23.87
C PRO A 275 13.48 14.08 24.00
N GLU A 276 14.57 14.84 24.03
CA GLU A 276 15.95 14.30 24.12
C GLU A 276 16.14 13.34 25.32
N LYS A 277 15.41 13.58 26.42
CA LYS A 277 15.43 12.73 27.61
C LYS A 277 14.86 11.33 27.35
N ASP A 278 13.80 11.22 26.55
CA ASP A 278 13.17 9.93 26.24
C ASP A 278 14.03 9.12 25.26
N LEU A 279 14.76 9.81 24.40
CA LEU A 279 15.71 9.21 23.47
C LEU A 279 16.96 8.67 24.20
N ALA A 280 17.44 9.37 25.23
CA ALA A 280 18.54 8.92 26.08
C ALA A 280 18.22 7.65 26.87
N HIS A 281 16.94 7.44 27.21
CA HIS A 281 16.47 6.27 27.95
C HIS A 281 15.84 5.19 27.07
N LEU A 282 15.77 5.39 25.76
CA LEU A 282 15.10 4.48 24.81
C LEU A 282 13.67 4.13 25.24
N THR A 283 12.97 5.07 25.90
CA THR A 283 11.69 4.80 26.57
C THR A 283 10.69 4.17 25.61
N THR A 284 10.52 4.76 24.43
CA THR A 284 9.63 4.24 23.39
C THR A 284 10.03 2.84 22.92
N GLN A 285 11.31 2.56 22.75
CA GLN A 285 11.77 1.23 22.31
C GLN A 285 11.52 0.19 23.40
N HIS A 286 11.71 0.53 24.68
CA HIS A 286 11.37 -0.34 25.79
C HIS A 286 9.86 -0.58 25.92
N GLU A 287 9.04 0.44 25.70
CA GLU A 287 7.57 0.29 25.64
C GLU A 287 7.15 -0.66 24.51
N LEU A 288 7.75 -0.50 23.31
CA LEU A 288 7.48 -1.38 22.16
C LEU A 288 7.93 -2.83 22.42
N ALA A 289 9.10 -3.04 23.02
CA ALA A 289 9.58 -4.36 23.41
C ALA A 289 8.66 -5.02 24.46
N THR A 290 8.19 -4.24 25.43
CA THR A 290 7.24 -4.71 26.46
C THR A 290 5.90 -5.07 25.84
N ALA A 291 5.41 -4.26 24.90
CA ALA A 291 4.19 -4.54 24.16
C ALA A 291 4.33 -5.82 23.33
N TRP A 292 5.47 -6.03 22.65
CA TRP A 292 5.76 -7.27 21.92
C TRP A 292 5.74 -8.49 22.82
N ALA A 293 6.46 -8.45 23.94
CA ALA A 293 6.49 -9.56 24.90
C ALA A 293 5.11 -9.87 25.50
N SER A 294 4.27 -8.83 25.69
CA SER A 294 2.89 -9.01 26.16
C SER A 294 1.99 -9.63 25.09
N LEU A 295 2.21 -9.28 23.81
CA LEU A 295 1.45 -9.82 22.68
C LEU A 295 1.85 -11.26 22.33
N ILE A 296 3.11 -11.62 22.51
CA ILE A 296 3.66 -12.96 22.20
C ILE A 296 4.47 -13.48 23.39
N PRO A 297 3.81 -13.95 24.46
CA PRO A 297 4.51 -14.38 25.69
C PRO A 297 5.44 -15.59 25.49
N SER A 298 5.25 -16.35 24.41
CA SER A 298 6.09 -17.49 24.04
C SER A 298 7.40 -17.10 23.35
N PHE A 299 7.56 -15.84 22.93
CA PHE A 299 8.75 -15.39 22.20
C PHE A 299 9.98 -15.34 23.13
N PRO A 300 11.14 -15.87 22.73
CA PRO A 300 12.32 -15.87 23.60
C PRO A 300 12.78 -14.45 23.93
N SER A 301 12.80 -14.09 25.21
CA SER A 301 13.15 -12.74 25.66
C SER A 301 14.57 -12.30 25.26
N HIS A 302 15.51 -13.25 25.17
CA HIS A 302 16.88 -13.01 24.70
C HIS A 302 16.99 -12.75 23.19
N HIS A 303 15.90 -12.91 22.43
CA HIS A 303 15.80 -12.56 21.01
C HIS A 303 15.06 -11.23 20.78
N ILE A 304 14.70 -10.52 21.84
CA ILE A 304 14.10 -9.19 21.79
C ILE A 304 15.19 -8.16 22.09
N HIS A 305 15.56 -7.37 21.10
CA HIS A 305 16.67 -6.43 21.19
C HIS A 305 16.17 -5.00 21.24
N VAL A 306 16.67 -4.20 22.18
CA VAL A 306 16.45 -2.76 22.23
C VAL A 306 17.79 -2.06 22.02
N LEU A 307 17.91 -1.30 20.93
CA LEU A 307 19.19 -0.76 20.48
C LEU A 307 19.13 0.76 20.28
N PRO A 308 20.22 1.49 20.57
CA PRO A 308 20.18 2.95 20.59
C PRO A 308 20.22 3.60 19.21
N SER A 309 20.64 2.88 18.16
CA SER A 309 20.72 3.42 16.80
C SER A 309 20.52 2.33 15.73
N ILE A 310 20.32 2.78 14.51
CA ILE A 310 20.21 1.94 13.32
C ILE A 310 21.50 1.16 13.08
N GLN A 311 22.67 1.80 13.24
CA GLN A 311 23.97 1.12 13.15
C GLN A 311 24.10 -0.05 14.11
N HIS A 312 23.63 0.08 15.35
CA HIS A 312 23.65 -1.04 16.28
C HIS A 312 22.77 -2.20 15.81
N ALA A 313 21.60 -1.90 15.23
CA ALA A 313 20.70 -2.92 14.67
C ALA A 313 21.35 -3.64 13.48
N ILE A 314 22.03 -2.91 12.58
CA ILE A 314 22.74 -3.51 11.45
C ILE A 314 23.94 -4.36 11.89
N ASN A 315 24.70 -3.90 12.90
CA ASN A 315 25.79 -4.68 13.47
C ASN A 315 25.28 -6.01 14.04
N LEU A 316 24.17 -5.99 14.79
CA LEU A 316 23.53 -7.22 15.29
C LEU A 316 23.15 -8.18 14.16
N VAL A 317 22.56 -7.68 13.07
CA VAL A 317 22.23 -8.51 11.88
C VAL A 317 23.50 -9.14 11.28
N HIS A 318 24.60 -8.38 11.19
CA HIS A 318 25.87 -8.90 10.71
C HIS A 318 26.44 -9.98 11.64
N ASP A 319 26.38 -9.77 12.96
CA ASP A 319 26.85 -10.74 13.94
C ASP A 319 26.07 -12.06 13.84
N LEU A 320 24.73 -11.98 13.68
CA LEU A 320 23.87 -13.16 13.47
C LEU A 320 24.22 -13.95 12.21
N ARG A 321 24.73 -13.27 11.16
CA ARG A 321 25.21 -13.93 9.93
C ARG A 321 26.53 -14.66 10.14
N THR A 322 27.41 -14.16 11.00
CA THR A 322 28.75 -14.76 11.23
C THR A 322 28.71 -16.03 12.07
N THR A 323 27.65 -16.24 12.85
CA THR A 323 27.49 -17.46 13.67
C THR A 323 27.16 -18.72 12.86
N ASP A 324 26.74 -18.60 11.61
CA ASP A 324 26.43 -19.73 10.73
C ASP A 324 26.66 -19.32 9.25
N GLU A 325 27.86 -19.62 8.72
CA GLU A 325 28.34 -19.16 7.39
C GLU A 325 27.45 -19.58 6.20
N GLN A 326 26.52 -20.51 6.39
CA GLN A 326 25.55 -20.95 5.39
C GLN A 326 24.14 -20.36 5.59
N SER A 327 23.89 -19.68 6.71
CA SER A 327 22.57 -19.12 7.01
C SER A 327 22.36 -17.77 6.31
N LYS A 328 21.29 -17.69 5.53
CA LYS A 328 20.82 -16.43 4.96
C LYS A 328 19.93 -15.75 6.00
N VAL A 329 20.32 -14.56 6.47
CA VAL A 329 19.50 -13.75 7.37
C VAL A 329 18.59 -12.86 6.52
N ASP A 330 17.30 -13.15 6.51
CA ASP A 330 16.29 -12.29 5.88
C ASP A 330 15.79 -11.25 6.89
N VAL A 331 15.85 -9.96 6.55
CA VAL A 331 15.49 -8.86 7.45
C VAL A 331 14.29 -8.11 6.93
N LEU A 332 13.24 -8.02 7.75
CA LEU A 332 12.09 -7.15 7.51
C LEU A 332 12.21 -5.88 8.36
N VAL A 333 12.39 -4.73 7.70
CA VAL A 333 12.48 -3.43 8.38
C VAL A 333 11.14 -2.73 8.32
N SER A 334 10.56 -2.36 9.46
CA SER A 334 9.30 -1.64 9.55
C SER A 334 9.37 -0.46 10.51
N GLY A 335 8.83 0.68 10.11
CA GLY A 335 8.73 1.87 10.94
C GLY A 335 8.63 3.16 10.12
N SER A 336 9.19 4.25 10.65
CA SER A 336 9.20 5.55 9.97
C SER A 336 10.04 5.51 8.68
N LEU A 337 9.77 6.41 7.73
CA LEU A 337 10.63 6.56 6.54
C LEU A 337 12.08 6.90 6.91
N HIS A 338 12.30 7.55 8.06
CA HIS A 338 13.63 7.82 8.60
C HIS A 338 14.35 6.54 9.01
N LEU A 339 13.65 5.61 9.67
CA LEU A 339 14.20 4.32 10.05
C LEU A 339 14.58 3.50 8.82
N VAL A 340 13.65 3.39 7.86
CA VAL A 340 13.87 2.61 6.64
C VAL A 340 15.00 3.22 5.81
N GLY A 341 15.00 4.54 5.63
CA GLY A 341 16.06 5.26 4.91
C GLY A 341 17.42 5.12 5.59
N GLY A 342 17.48 5.25 6.92
CA GLY A 342 18.71 5.08 7.68
C GLY A 342 19.24 3.65 7.61
N VAL A 343 18.38 2.63 7.59
CA VAL A 343 18.81 1.23 7.39
C VAL A 343 19.42 1.06 6.00
N ILE A 344 18.77 1.59 4.95
CA ILE A 344 19.29 1.52 3.57
C ILE A 344 20.70 2.16 3.49
N GLU A 345 20.88 3.30 4.13
CA GLU A 345 22.17 4.00 4.19
C GLU A 345 23.23 3.17 4.92
N VAL A 346 22.94 2.77 6.16
CA VAL A 346 23.91 2.09 7.02
C VAL A 346 24.26 0.70 6.51
N ALA A 347 23.30 -0.01 5.90
CA ALA A 347 23.53 -1.32 5.31
C ALA A 347 24.17 -1.27 3.90
N GLY A 348 24.42 -0.07 3.36
CA GLY A 348 25.00 0.09 2.02
C GLY A 348 24.09 -0.39 0.88
N LEU A 349 22.76 -0.35 1.08
CA LEU A 349 21.76 -0.88 0.15
C LEU A 349 21.22 0.18 -0.83
N SER A 350 21.93 1.31 -0.97
CA SER A 350 21.47 2.47 -1.75
C SER A 350 21.19 2.13 -3.23
N GLU A 351 21.90 1.15 -3.79
CA GLU A 351 21.72 0.70 -5.18
C GLU A 351 20.55 -0.27 -5.37
N VAL A 352 20.03 -0.87 -4.29
CA VAL A 352 18.96 -1.89 -4.32
C VAL A 352 17.61 -1.30 -3.90
N ALA A 353 17.63 -0.17 -3.18
CA ALA A 353 16.44 0.47 -2.62
C ALA A 353 15.85 1.60 -3.50
N LEU A 354 16.55 2.00 -4.56
CA LEU A 354 16.09 2.89 -5.63
C LEU A 354 15.61 2.06 -6.82
#